data_AF-A0A9Q0X1P8-F1
#
_entry.id   AF-A0A9Q0X1P8-F1
#
_cell.length_a   1.000
_cell.length_b   1.000
_cell.length_c   1.000
_cell.angle_alpha   90.00
_cell.angle_beta   90.00
_cell.angle_gamma   90.00
#
_symmetry.space_group_name_H-M   'P 1'
#
loop_
_entity.id
_entity.type
_entity.pdbx_description
1 polymer ?
#
loop_
_entity_poly.entity_id
_entity_poly.type
_entity_poly.pdbx_seq_one_letter_code
_entity_poly.pdbx_strand_id
1 'polypeptide(L)'
;MSRQSFKICFCFRRIFKLRALEPPEEVKVLFDQYSQNGIMSLDDLRGFLVEFQGEYSATREDAQAIFNSLKHLNIFSRRGLHLEAFFRYLLGDLNGPLSAGVHHDMTQPLAHYFMFTGHNSYLTGNQLSSDSSVEPIIKALGKGVRVIELDLWPGSKKDAVEVRHGGTLTNPVDLLVCLKAIKDNAFQASEYPVVITFEDHLPENLQAQVAEMVTKTFGDMLYRPETDQLQEFPSPESLKKKVMISTKPPKESKTSSKKEQWNGEAAASKSDIETSDKDEVDDGENLQEDEEEMTVPEYMHLISIHAGKPKGGLQNWLSIDERTVRRLSLSEQELENATRRHGTDIVRFTQRNLLRVYPKGTRITSSNYNPFVGWAHGAQMVAFNMQVGLLQKKLK
;
A
#
# COMPACT_ATOMS: atom_id res chain seq x y z
N MET A 1 1.66 -33.79 29.08
CA MET A 1 2.65 -32.69 29.15
C MET A 1 3.68 -32.88 28.04
N SER A 2 3.75 -31.94 27.08
CA SER A 2 4.72 -31.98 25.98
C SER A 2 6.09 -31.52 26.48
N ARG A 3 7.14 -32.34 26.29
CA ARG A 3 8.53 -31.97 26.59
C ARG A 3 9.20 -31.53 25.29
N GLN A 4 9.54 -30.25 25.17
CA GLN A 4 10.38 -29.78 24.08
C GLN A 4 11.82 -29.62 24.57
N SER A 5 12.77 -30.16 23.82
CA SER A 5 14.20 -30.05 24.11
C SER A 5 14.86 -29.08 23.16
N PHE A 6 15.55 -28.07 23.69
CA PHE A 6 16.35 -27.14 22.91
C PHE A 6 17.84 -27.41 23.18
N LYS A 7 18.65 -27.46 22.11
CA LYS A 7 20.11 -27.52 22.22
C LYS A 7 20.63 -26.10 22.49
N ILE A 8 21.33 -25.92 23.60
CA ILE A 8 22.05 -24.68 23.90
C ILE A 8 23.53 -25.03 24.00
N CYS A 9 24.38 -24.35 23.23
CA CYS A 9 25.84 -24.58 23.15
C CYS A 9 26.22 -26.05 22.92
N PHE A 10 26.02 -26.55 21.69
CA PHE A 10 26.49 -27.79 21.03
C PHE A 10 26.42 -29.16 21.78
N CYS A 11 26.42 -29.20 23.10
CA CYS A 11 26.51 -30.40 23.93
C CYS A 11 25.45 -30.45 25.06
N PHE A 12 24.79 -29.34 25.41
CA PHE A 12 23.79 -29.30 26.49
C PHE A 12 22.35 -29.27 25.94
N ARG A 13 21.54 -30.27 26.32
CA ARG A 13 20.09 -30.27 26.11
C ARG A 13 19.42 -29.73 27.36
N ARG A 14 18.74 -28.58 27.24
CA ARG A 14 17.90 -28.04 28.32
C ARG A 14 16.45 -28.42 28.01
N ILE A 15 15.83 -29.15 28.94
CA ILE A 15 14.43 -29.54 28.85
C ILE A 15 13.63 -28.45 29.55
N PHE A 16 12.90 -27.65 28.78
CA PHE A 16 11.94 -26.73 29.35
C PHE A 16 10.62 -27.48 29.52
N LYS A 17 10.15 -27.58 30.76
CA LYS A 17 8.74 -27.85 30.99
C LYS A 17 8.01 -26.56 30.62
N LEU A 18 7.45 -26.51 29.41
CA LEU A 18 6.35 -25.58 29.14
C LEU A 18 5.27 -25.96 30.16
N ARG A 19 5.08 -25.11 31.19
CA ARG A 19 3.79 -25.13 31.90
C ARG A 19 2.76 -25.00 30.80
N ALA A 20 1.82 -25.94 30.71
CA ALA A 20 0.61 -25.64 29.96
C ALA A 20 0.13 -24.29 30.50
N LEU A 21 -0.17 -23.35 29.62
CA LEU A 21 -0.74 -22.07 30.03
C LEU A 21 -2.02 -22.42 30.79
N GLU A 22 -1.97 -22.38 32.12
CA GLU A 22 -3.17 -22.52 32.92
C GLU A 22 -4.00 -21.25 32.68
N PRO A 23 -5.33 -21.38 32.47
CA PRO A 23 -6.20 -20.23 32.36
C PRO A 23 -6.00 -19.31 33.58
N PRO A 24 -5.77 -18.00 33.39
CA PRO A 24 -5.74 -17.01 34.47
C PRO A 24 -7.03 -17.03 35.29
N GLU A 25 -6.98 -16.59 36.55
CA GLU A 25 -8.14 -16.66 37.44
C GLU A 25 -9.33 -15.85 36.91
N GLU A 26 -9.07 -14.73 36.25
CA GLU A 26 -10.07 -13.89 35.60
C GLU A 26 -10.80 -14.65 34.48
N VAL A 27 -10.08 -15.49 33.73
CA VAL A 27 -10.66 -16.33 32.67
C VAL A 27 -11.51 -17.45 33.28
N LYS A 28 -11.11 -18.01 34.44
CA LYS A 28 -11.92 -19.01 35.15
C LYS A 28 -13.23 -18.42 35.65
N VAL A 29 -13.15 -17.27 36.32
CA VAL A 29 -14.34 -16.55 36.82
C VAL A 29 -15.28 -16.21 35.65
N LEU A 30 -14.73 -15.75 34.53
CA LEU A 30 -15.51 -15.46 33.33
C LEU A 30 -16.17 -16.72 32.74
N PHE A 31 -15.44 -17.83 32.66
CA PHE A 31 -16.00 -19.11 32.20
C PHE A 31 -17.13 -19.59 33.12
N ASP A 32 -16.97 -19.46 34.43
CA ASP A 32 -17.98 -19.89 35.41
C ASP A 32 -19.26 -19.04 35.34
N GLN A 33 -19.19 -17.78 34.92
CA GLN A 33 -20.36 -16.93 34.68
C GLN A 33 -21.21 -17.40 33.50
N TYR A 34 -20.57 -17.98 32.47
CA TYR A 34 -21.21 -18.45 31.24
C TYR A 34 -21.13 -19.97 31.11
N SER A 35 -21.18 -20.70 32.21
CA SER A 35 -21.22 -22.16 32.18
C SER A 35 -22.04 -22.74 33.34
N GLN A 36 -22.50 -23.97 33.15
CA GLN A 36 -23.22 -24.71 34.18
C GLN A 36 -22.47 -26.00 34.51
N ASN A 37 -22.15 -26.19 35.79
CA ASN A 37 -21.40 -27.37 36.26
C ASN A 37 -20.08 -27.59 35.51
N GLY A 38 -19.37 -26.51 35.17
CA GLY A 38 -18.09 -26.57 34.45
C GLY A 38 -18.22 -26.89 32.95
N ILE A 39 -19.42 -26.73 32.38
CA ILE A 39 -19.73 -26.97 30.98
C ILE A 39 -20.45 -25.75 30.41
N MET A 40 -19.85 -25.10 29.42
CA MET A 40 -20.46 -24.04 28.63
C MET A 40 -21.21 -24.68 27.46
N SER A 41 -22.53 -24.52 27.43
CA SER A 41 -23.37 -24.97 26.33
C SER A 41 -23.23 -24.03 25.12
N LEU A 42 -23.87 -24.41 24.01
CA LEU A 42 -23.86 -23.56 22.82
C LEU A 42 -24.61 -22.24 23.05
N ASP A 43 -25.71 -22.29 23.80
CA ASP A 43 -26.47 -21.10 24.16
C ASP A 43 -25.71 -20.21 25.14
N ASP A 44 -24.97 -20.80 26.08
CA ASP A 44 -24.09 -20.04 26.99
C ASP A 44 -22.95 -19.36 26.23
N LEU A 45 -22.32 -20.06 25.27
CA LEU A 45 -21.29 -19.46 24.42
C LEU A 45 -21.86 -18.30 23.59
N ARG A 46 -23.05 -18.45 23.01
CA ARG A 46 -23.70 -17.33 22.31
C ARG A 46 -23.96 -16.16 23.26
N GLY A 47 -24.43 -16.43 24.48
CA GLY A 47 -24.59 -15.42 25.53
C GLY A 47 -23.28 -14.69 25.79
N PHE A 48 -22.17 -15.42 25.93
CA PHE A 48 -20.83 -14.84 26.08
C PHE A 48 -20.43 -13.94 24.91
N LEU A 49 -20.65 -14.37 23.66
CA LEU A 49 -20.33 -13.55 22.48
C LEU A 49 -21.12 -12.24 22.47
N VAL A 50 -22.42 -12.30 22.77
CA VAL A 50 -23.30 -11.13 22.76
C VAL A 50 -23.01 -10.20 23.93
N GLU A 51 -22.97 -10.74 25.15
CA GLU A 51 -22.98 -9.95 26.39
C GLU A 51 -21.58 -9.51 26.82
N PHE A 52 -20.55 -10.32 26.55
CA PHE A 52 -19.17 -10.03 26.96
C PHE A 52 -18.29 -9.56 25.80
N GLN A 53 -18.33 -10.24 24.64
CA GLN A 53 -17.53 -9.82 23.47
C GLN A 53 -18.14 -8.64 22.71
N GLY A 54 -19.42 -8.31 22.98
CA GLY A 54 -20.13 -7.23 22.29
C GLY A 54 -20.52 -7.59 20.85
N GLU A 55 -20.52 -8.87 20.50
CA GLU A 55 -20.94 -9.38 19.20
C GLU A 55 -22.47 -9.49 19.15
N TYR A 56 -23.17 -8.35 19.15
CA TYR A 56 -24.64 -8.30 19.26
C TYR A 56 -25.40 -9.05 18.15
N SER A 57 -24.77 -9.29 17.00
CA SER A 57 -25.32 -10.06 15.89
C SER A 57 -24.94 -11.54 15.90
N ALA A 58 -24.22 -12.02 16.93
CA ALA A 58 -23.76 -13.40 16.99
C ALA A 58 -24.93 -14.39 16.97
N THR A 59 -24.90 -15.27 15.97
CA THR A 59 -25.94 -16.27 15.73
C THR A 59 -25.62 -17.58 16.43
N ARG A 60 -26.60 -18.51 16.41
CA ARG A 60 -26.38 -19.87 16.90
C ARG A 60 -25.35 -20.60 16.04
N GLU A 61 -25.31 -20.29 14.75
CA GLU A 61 -24.41 -20.83 13.75
C GLU A 61 -22.96 -20.39 14.01
N ASP A 62 -22.74 -19.14 14.41
CA ASP A 62 -21.42 -18.61 14.77
C ASP A 62 -20.85 -19.35 15.99
N ALA A 63 -21.65 -19.47 17.05
CA ALA A 63 -21.29 -20.27 18.22
C ALA A 63 -21.05 -21.75 17.85
N GLN A 64 -21.86 -22.31 16.94
CA GLN A 64 -21.68 -23.68 16.45
C GLN A 64 -20.37 -23.86 15.68
N ALA A 65 -19.94 -22.86 14.90
CA ALA A 65 -18.69 -22.87 14.16
C ALA A 65 -17.48 -22.89 15.11
N ILE A 66 -17.50 -22.09 16.17
CA ILE A 66 -16.49 -22.12 17.25
C ILE A 66 -16.46 -23.49 17.93
N PHE A 67 -17.63 -24.05 18.26
CA PHE A 67 -17.71 -25.41 18.81
C PHE A 67 -17.07 -26.44 17.88
N ASN A 68 -17.38 -26.39 16.58
CA ASN A 68 -16.87 -27.32 15.59
C ASN A 68 -15.36 -27.19 15.41
N SER A 69 -14.83 -25.98 15.42
CA SER A 69 -13.40 -25.74 15.29
C SER A 69 -12.62 -26.38 16.43
N LEU A 70 -13.20 -26.53 17.62
CA LEU A 70 -12.54 -27.12 18.78
C LEU A 70 -12.72 -28.65 18.88
N LYS A 71 -13.65 -29.26 18.12
CA LYS A 71 -14.01 -30.69 18.19
C LYS A 71 -12.83 -31.66 18.04
N HIS A 72 -11.83 -31.29 17.24
CA HIS A 72 -10.66 -32.14 16.95
C HIS A 72 -9.70 -32.31 18.15
N LEU A 73 -9.89 -31.55 19.23
CA LEU A 73 -8.99 -31.57 20.39
C LEU A 73 -9.15 -32.80 21.30
N ASN A 74 -10.03 -33.76 21.00
CA ASN A 74 -10.27 -34.97 21.81
C ASN A 74 -10.55 -34.70 23.31
N ILE A 75 -11.05 -33.51 23.65
CA ILE A 75 -11.45 -33.08 25.01
C ILE A 75 -12.99 -32.99 25.13
N PHE A 76 -13.73 -33.74 24.30
CA PHE A 76 -15.20 -33.68 24.33
C PHE A 76 -15.80 -34.77 25.20
N SER A 77 -16.41 -34.35 26.32
CA SER A 77 -17.71 -34.89 26.68
C SER A 77 -18.71 -34.39 25.62
N ARG A 78 -19.68 -35.22 25.21
CA ARG A 78 -20.67 -34.89 24.17
C ARG A 78 -21.61 -33.70 24.51
N ARG A 79 -21.30 -32.85 25.50
CA ARG A 79 -22.25 -31.96 26.17
C ARG A 79 -21.90 -30.46 26.20
N GLY A 80 -20.69 -30.03 25.85
CA GLY A 80 -20.33 -28.59 25.86
C GLY A 80 -18.83 -28.30 25.82
N LEU A 81 -18.44 -27.02 25.91
CA LEU A 81 -17.06 -26.58 26.08
C LEU A 81 -16.66 -26.59 27.55
N HIS A 82 -15.48 -27.13 27.85
CA HIS A 82 -14.86 -27.01 29.16
C HIS A 82 -13.86 -25.84 29.18
N LEU A 83 -13.46 -25.41 30.38
CA LEU A 83 -12.56 -24.26 30.61
C LEU A 83 -11.32 -24.23 29.69
N GLU A 84 -10.64 -25.37 29.51
CA GLU A 84 -9.46 -25.47 28.64
C GLU A 84 -9.80 -25.18 27.17
N ALA A 85 -10.96 -25.63 26.69
CA ALA A 85 -11.39 -25.39 25.31
C ALA A 85 -11.81 -23.92 25.10
N PHE A 86 -12.51 -23.34 26.09
CA PHE A 86 -12.84 -21.92 26.09
C PHE A 86 -11.59 -21.04 26.09
N PHE A 87 -10.61 -21.33 26.95
CA PHE A 87 -9.36 -20.57 27.01
C PHE A 87 -8.57 -20.67 25.70
N ARG A 88 -8.57 -21.83 25.04
CA ARG A 88 -7.98 -21.97 23.69
C ARG A 88 -8.70 -21.17 22.64
N TYR A 89 -10.02 -21.08 22.72
CA TYR A 89 -10.78 -20.21 21.82
C TYR A 89 -10.41 -18.74 22.01
N LEU A 90 -10.30 -18.26 23.26
CA LEU A 90 -9.90 -16.87 23.54
C LEU A 90 -8.53 -16.50 22.94
N LEU A 91 -7.64 -17.48 22.82
CA LEU A 91 -6.31 -17.33 22.23
C LEU A 91 -6.26 -17.69 20.73
N GLY A 92 -7.37 -18.14 20.16
CA GLY A 92 -7.46 -18.64 18.80
C GLY A 92 -7.86 -17.55 17.80
N ASP A 93 -7.67 -17.86 16.52
CA ASP A 93 -7.95 -16.92 15.42
C ASP A 93 -9.44 -16.57 15.27
N LEU A 94 -10.34 -17.36 15.87
CA LEU A 94 -11.78 -17.09 15.91
C LEU A 94 -12.17 -16.03 16.95
N ASN A 95 -11.24 -15.58 17.80
CA ASN A 95 -11.43 -14.50 18.77
C ASN A 95 -10.54 -13.30 18.39
N GLY A 96 -10.39 -13.04 17.08
CA GLY A 96 -9.65 -11.89 16.59
C GLY A 96 -10.37 -10.57 16.89
N PRO A 97 -9.63 -9.48 17.18
CA PRO A 97 -10.24 -8.17 17.50
C PRO A 97 -10.99 -7.54 16.31
N LEU A 98 -10.80 -8.07 15.10
CA LEU A 98 -11.44 -7.64 13.87
C LEU A 98 -12.01 -8.86 13.15
N SER A 99 -13.15 -8.67 12.49
CA SER A 99 -13.75 -9.70 11.64
C SER A 99 -12.82 -10.06 10.48
N ALA A 100 -12.78 -11.33 10.10
CA ALA A 100 -11.86 -11.87 9.10
C ALA A 100 -12.22 -11.48 7.64
N GLY A 101 -13.02 -10.44 7.43
CA GLY A 101 -13.54 -10.05 6.12
C GLY A 101 -13.63 -8.54 5.90
N VAL A 102 -13.95 -8.19 4.66
CA VAL A 102 -14.24 -6.80 4.28
C VAL A 102 -15.55 -6.36 4.94
N HIS A 103 -15.49 -5.31 5.75
CA HIS A 103 -16.64 -4.80 6.52
C HIS A 103 -16.87 -3.29 6.33
N HIS A 104 -15.91 -2.57 5.72
CA HIS A 104 -16.12 -1.18 5.33
C HIS A 104 -16.97 -1.10 4.07
N ASP A 105 -17.69 0.01 3.90
CA ASP A 105 -18.26 0.38 2.60
C ASP A 105 -17.10 0.54 1.61
N MET A 106 -17.10 -0.24 0.53
CA MET A 106 -16.05 -0.22 -0.51
C MET A 106 -16.51 0.50 -1.78
N THR A 107 -17.66 1.18 -1.73
CA THR A 107 -18.28 1.88 -2.87
C THR A 107 -17.95 3.37 -2.94
N GLN A 108 -17.22 3.92 -1.96
CA GLN A 108 -16.77 5.31 -1.97
C GLN A 108 -15.56 5.50 -2.90
N PRO A 109 -15.22 6.74 -3.31
CA PRO A 109 -14.04 7.03 -4.13
C PRO A 109 -12.73 6.50 -3.53
N LEU A 110 -11.77 6.07 -4.35
CA LEU A 110 -10.45 5.59 -3.88
C LEU A 110 -9.74 6.57 -2.93
N ALA A 111 -9.96 7.89 -3.07
CA ALA A 111 -9.40 8.90 -2.19
C ALA A 111 -9.83 8.75 -0.72
N HIS A 112 -10.90 8.01 -0.43
CA HIS A 112 -11.42 7.82 0.92
C HIS A 112 -10.78 6.64 1.67
N TYR A 113 -9.84 5.92 1.05
CA TYR A 113 -9.23 4.71 1.63
C TYR A 113 -7.72 4.85 1.77
N PHE A 114 -7.18 4.32 2.88
CA PHE A 114 -5.75 4.07 2.97
C PHE A 114 -5.37 2.86 2.11
N MET A 115 -4.34 3.04 1.29
CA MET A 115 -3.82 2.02 0.38
C MET A 115 -2.49 1.51 0.89
N PHE A 116 -2.39 0.20 1.12
CA PHE A 116 -1.13 -0.40 1.54
C PHE A 116 -0.10 -0.29 0.41
N THR A 117 0.90 0.55 0.60
CA THR A 117 1.77 1.04 -0.48
C THR A 117 3.22 0.60 -0.28
N GLY A 118 3.83 0.04 -1.33
CA GLY A 118 5.26 -0.25 -1.40
C GLY A 118 6.06 0.92 -1.96
N HIS A 119 7.29 1.08 -1.46
CA HIS A 119 8.31 1.99 -2.00
C HIS A 119 9.45 1.16 -2.60
N ASN A 120 9.93 1.53 -3.80
CA ASN A 120 10.96 0.83 -4.55
C ASN A 120 10.78 -0.69 -4.49
N SER A 121 9.60 -1.14 -4.94
CA SER A 121 9.06 -2.47 -4.62
C SER A 121 9.85 -3.63 -5.22
N TYR A 122 10.80 -3.31 -6.10
CA TYR A 122 11.73 -4.21 -6.77
C TYR A 122 13.02 -4.45 -5.97
N LEU A 123 13.36 -3.62 -4.98
CA LEU A 123 14.63 -3.74 -4.25
C LEU A 123 14.61 -4.91 -3.26
N THR A 124 15.69 -5.70 -3.26
CA THR A 124 15.88 -6.84 -2.34
C THR A 124 16.48 -6.43 -0.99
N GLY A 125 17.08 -5.25 -0.89
CA GLY A 125 17.73 -4.77 0.33
C GLY A 125 17.87 -3.25 0.41
N ASN A 126 19.12 -2.79 0.51
CA ASN A 126 19.48 -1.37 0.67
C ASN A 126 19.28 -0.56 -0.63
N GLN A 127 19.19 0.76 -0.53
CA GLN A 127 18.90 1.66 -1.66
C GLN A 127 20.09 1.88 -2.61
N LEU A 128 21.32 1.45 -2.28
CA LEU A 128 22.52 1.83 -3.04
C LEU A 128 23.14 0.70 -3.86
N SER A 129 23.08 -0.54 -3.36
CA SER A 129 23.86 -1.66 -3.93
C SER A 129 23.15 -3.01 -3.85
N SER A 130 21.89 -3.06 -3.42
CA SER A 130 21.14 -4.32 -3.45
C SER A 130 20.64 -4.65 -4.85
N ASP A 131 20.31 -5.91 -5.08
CA ASP A 131 19.75 -6.34 -6.36
C ASP A 131 18.29 -5.86 -6.51
N SER A 132 17.87 -5.62 -7.75
CA SER A 132 16.46 -5.50 -8.12
C SER A 132 15.94 -6.85 -8.61
N SER A 133 14.75 -7.25 -8.17
CA SER A 133 14.14 -8.51 -8.57
C SER A 133 12.63 -8.53 -8.38
N VAL A 134 11.96 -9.60 -8.83
CA VAL A 134 10.50 -9.74 -8.70
C VAL A 134 10.08 -10.35 -7.36
N GLU A 135 10.97 -11.01 -6.63
CA GLU A 135 10.62 -11.66 -5.35
C GLU A 135 10.06 -10.68 -4.30
N PRO A 136 10.61 -9.45 -4.12
CA PRO A 136 10.02 -8.47 -3.21
C PRO A 136 8.62 -8.02 -3.66
N ILE A 137 8.37 -7.90 -4.96
CA ILE A 137 7.05 -7.56 -5.53
C ILE A 137 6.04 -8.65 -5.21
N ILE A 138 6.39 -9.92 -5.49
CA ILE A 138 5.53 -11.08 -5.21
C ILE A 138 5.21 -11.16 -3.71
N LYS A 139 6.23 -11.00 -2.85
CA LYS A 139 6.07 -10.99 -1.39
C LYS A 139 5.20 -9.83 -0.91
N ALA A 140 5.29 -8.65 -1.54
CA ALA A 140 4.48 -7.49 -1.20
C ALA A 140 3.00 -7.74 -1.54
N LEU A 141 2.72 -8.20 -2.76
CA LEU A 141 1.36 -8.54 -3.20
C LEU A 141 0.74 -9.66 -2.34
N GLY A 142 1.51 -10.69 -2.01
CA GLY A 142 1.07 -11.77 -1.10
C GLY A 142 0.77 -11.29 0.34
N LYS A 143 1.33 -10.15 0.76
CA LYS A 143 1.00 -9.48 2.03
C LYS A 143 -0.17 -8.49 1.91
N GLY A 144 -0.81 -8.40 0.74
CA GLY A 144 -1.92 -7.49 0.49
C GLY A 144 -1.53 -6.06 0.10
N VAL A 145 -0.25 -5.77 -0.20
CA VAL A 145 0.14 -4.46 -0.77
C VAL A 145 -0.64 -4.22 -2.06
N ARG A 146 -1.22 -3.03 -2.20
CA ARG A 146 -2.07 -2.61 -3.32
C ARG A 146 -1.41 -1.59 -4.24
N VAL A 147 -0.30 -0.97 -3.84
CA VAL A 147 0.45 -0.05 -4.69
C VAL A 147 1.90 -0.53 -4.83
N ILE A 148 2.32 -0.79 -6.06
CA ILE A 148 3.67 -1.28 -6.41
C ILE A 148 4.40 -0.20 -7.20
N GLU A 149 5.60 0.16 -6.77
CA GLU A 149 6.46 1.14 -7.45
C GLU A 149 7.51 0.45 -8.32
N LEU A 150 7.66 0.94 -9.55
CA LEU A 150 8.68 0.51 -10.52
C LEU A 150 9.33 1.76 -11.13
N ASP A 151 10.66 1.85 -11.03
CA ASP A 151 11.43 2.96 -11.58
C ASP A 151 11.97 2.54 -12.94
N LEU A 152 11.47 3.15 -14.00
CA LEU A 152 11.71 2.73 -15.37
C LEU A 152 12.93 3.46 -15.94
N TRP A 153 13.89 2.71 -16.44
CA TRP A 153 15.10 3.23 -17.06
C TRP A 153 15.37 2.57 -18.43
N PRO A 154 16.00 3.29 -19.36
CA PRO A 154 16.53 2.68 -20.57
C PRO A 154 17.55 1.60 -20.21
N GLY A 155 17.36 0.41 -20.79
CA GLY A 155 18.26 -0.72 -20.61
C GLY A 155 19.51 -0.64 -21.46
N SER A 156 20.46 -1.54 -21.18
CA SER A 156 21.74 -1.60 -21.91
C SER A 156 21.61 -2.09 -23.37
N LYS A 157 20.56 -2.85 -23.66
CA LYS A 157 20.22 -3.32 -25.01
C LYS A 157 19.28 -2.33 -25.68
N LYS A 158 19.35 -2.24 -27.01
CA LYS A 158 18.41 -1.44 -27.81
C LYS A 158 16.97 -1.84 -27.47
N ASP A 159 16.12 -0.86 -27.23
CA ASP A 159 14.69 -1.03 -26.93
C ASP A 159 14.42 -1.89 -25.68
N ALA A 160 15.37 -1.98 -24.74
CA ALA A 160 15.14 -2.62 -23.45
C ALA A 160 14.67 -1.60 -22.42
N VAL A 161 13.71 -2.00 -21.58
CA VAL A 161 13.26 -1.22 -20.42
C VAL A 161 13.54 -2.03 -19.16
N GLU A 162 14.33 -1.44 -18.28
CA GLU A 162 14.79 -2.03 -17.03
C GLU A 162 14.17 -1.31 -15.83
N VAL A 163 13.98 -2.05 -14.75
CA VAL A 163 13.58 -1.53 -13.44
C VAL A 163 14.79 -1.54 -12.52
N ARG A 164 15.18 -0.37 -12.01
CA ARG A 164 16.32 -0.18 -11.09
C ARG A 164 16.25 1.16 -10.38
N HIS A 165 17.03 1.32 -9.31
CA HIS A 165 17.20 2.61 -8.66
C HIS A 165 18.31 3.40 -9.37
N GLY A 166 17.93 4.46 -10.07
CA GLY A 166 18.85 5.28 -10.87
C GLY A 166 19.98 5.91 -10.06
N GLY A 167 21.14 6.11 -10.69
CA GLY A 167 22.30 6.73 -10.03
C GLY A 167 22.93 5.86 -8.93
N THR A 168 22.60 4.57 -8.85
CA THR A 168 23.12 3.65 -7.84
C THR A 168 23.74 2.39 -8.46
N LEU A 169 24.28 1.51 -7.62
CA LEU A 169 24.90 0.23 -8.01
C LEU A 169 23.91 -0.94 -7.94
N THR A 170 22.60 -0.68 -7.93
CA THR A 170 21.59 -1.74 -7.92
C THR A 170 21.53 -2.43 -9.27
N ASN A 171 21.56 -3.77 -9.28
CA ASN A 171 21.39 -4.53 -10.53
C ASN A 171 19.95 -4.40 -11.04
N PRO A 172 19.74 -4.24 -12.37
CA PRO A 172 18.41 -4.09 -12.95
C PRO A 172 17.65 -5.40 -13.07
N VAL A 173 16.32 -5.30 -13.21
CA VAL A 173 15.42 -6.39 -13.63
C VAL A 173 14.57 -5.95 -14.82
N ASP A 174 14.30 -6.85 -15.76
CA ASP A 174 13.49 -6.55 -16.95
C ASP A 174 12.04 -6.17 -16.60
N LEU A 175 11.53 -5.10 -17.22
CA LEU A 175 10.18 -4.60 -16.94
C LEU A 175 9.10 -5.64 -17.23
N LEU A 176 9.18 -6.36 -18.35
CA LEU A 176 8.17 -7.35 -18.71
C LEU A 176 8.10 -8.49 -17.69
N VAL A 177 9.24 -8.85 -17.09
CA VAL A 177 9.29 -9.82 -15.97
C VAL A 177 8.56 -9.27 -14.74
N CYS A 178 8.76 -8.01 -14.39
CA CYS A 178 8.02 -7.34 -13.31
C CYS A 178 6.51 -7.28 -13.58
N LEU A 179 6.09 -6.89 -14.78
CA LEU A 179 4.67 -6.78 -15.14
C LEU A 179 3.96 -8.15 -15.08
N LYS A 180 4.61 -9.22 -15.55
CA LYS A 180 4.09 -10.59 -15.43
C LYS A 180 3.98 -11.05 -13.99
N ALA A 181 5.00 -10.79 -13.17
CA ALA A 181 4.96 -11.11 -11.75
C ALA A 181 3.81 -10.37 -11.04
N ILE A 182 3.54 -9.11 -11.40
CA ILE A 182 2.39 -8.38 -10.88
C ILE A 182 1.08 -9.02 -11.35
N LYS A 183 0.92 -9.31 -12.65
CA LYS A 183 -0.27 -9.95 -13.22
C LYS A 183 -0.64 -11.23 -12.47
N ASP A 184 0.33 -12.11 -12.25
CA ASP A 184 0.11 -13.44 -11.68
C ASP A 184 -0.22 -13.39 -10.17
N ASN A 185 0.12 -12.29 -9.49
CA ASN A 185 0.02 -12.17 -8.04
C ASN A 185 -0.92 -11.05 -7.55
N ALA A 186 -1.37 -10.16 -8.44
CA ALA A 186 -2.12 -8.94 -8.12
C ALA A 186 -3.31 -9.20 -7.20
N PHE A 187 -4.06 -10.28 -7.46
CA PHE A 187 -5.34 -10.53 -6.81
C PHE A 187 -5.40 -11.78 -5.93
N GLN A 188 -4.25 -12.30 -5.51
CA GLN A 188 -4.18 -13.49 -4.65
C GLN A 188 -4.62 -13.21 -3.21
N ALA A 189 -4.15 -12.09 -2.63
CA ALA A 189 -4.46 -11.71 -1.25
C ALA A 189 -5.73 -10.85 -1.11
N SER A 190 -6.15 -10.20 -2.20
CA SER A 190 -7.30 -9.28 -2.22
C SER A 190 -7.82 -9.09 -3.63
N GLU A 191 -9.13 -8.94 -3.81
CA GLU A 191 -9.75 -8.70 -5.12
C GLU A 191 -9.73 -7.22 -5.54
N TYR A 192 -9.45 -6.31 -4.60
CA TYR A 192 -9.41 -4.87 -4.83
C TYR A 192 -8.23 -4.44 -5.71
N PRO A 193 -8.34 -3.26 -6.37
CA PRO A 193 -7.41 -2.84 -7.40
C PRO A 193 -5.95 -2.82 -6.94
N VAL A 194 -5.06 -3.05 -7.91
CA VAL A 194 -3.62 -2.82 -7.76
C VAL A 194 -3.22 -1.60 -8.59
N VAL A 195 -2.54 -0.65 -7.97
CA VAL A 195 -1.95 0.51 -8.64
C VAL A 195 -0.47 0.24 -8.88
N ILE A 196 0.00 0.42 -10.11
CA ILE A 196 1.43 0.44 -10.46
C ILE A 196 1.83 1.90 -10.62
N THR A 197 2.79 2.35 -9.82
CA THR A 197 3.34 3.70 -9.94
C THR A 197 4.65 3.62 -10.71
N PHE A 198 4.72 4.27 -11.87
CA PHE A 198 5.96 4.40 -12.61
C PHE A 198 6.70 5.67 -12.20
N GLU A 199 7.98 5.52 -11.86
CA GLU A 199 8.94 6.62 -11.91
C GLU A 199 9.63 6.56 -13.28
N ASP A 200 9.12 7.35 -14.21
CA ASP A 200 9.45 7.24 -15.63
C ASP A 200 10.64 8.13 -16.02
N HIS A 201 11.75 7.48 -16.42
CA HIS A 201 12.96 8.11 -16.96
C HIS A 201 13.20 7.75 -18.43
N LEU A 202 12.14 7.36 -19.16
CA LEU A 202 12.23 6.86 -20.52
C LEU A 202 12.07 7.99 -21.57
N PRO A 203 12.78 7.90 -22.71
CA PRO A 203 12.44 8.66 -23.91
C PRO A 203 11.13 8.15 -24.54
N GLU A 204 10.52 8.97 -25.40
CA GLU A 204 9.18 8.74 -25.95
C GLU A 204 9.03 7.42 -26.71
N ASN A 205 10.06 7.02 -27.47
CA ASN A 205 10.06 5.74 -28.18
C ASN A 205 9.95 4.53 -27.24
N LEU A 206 10.56 4.60 -26.05
CA LEU A 206 10.46 3.55 -25.04
C LEU A 206 9.13 3.65 -24.26
N GLN A 207 8.56 4.84 -24.08
CA GLN A 207 7.23 5.00 -23.48
C GLN A 207 6.15 4.31 -24.30
N ALA A 208 6.18 4.45 -25.63
CA ALA A 208 5.29 3.74 -26.54
C ALA A 208 5.41 2.21 -26.38
N GLN A 209 6.64 1.71 -26.28
CA GLN A 209 6.90 0.30 -26.04
C GLN A 209 6.38 -0.18 -24.67
N VAL A 210 6.51 0.64 -23.62
CA VAL A 210 5.91 0.35 -22.31
C VAL A 210 4.38 0.30 -22.41
N ALA A 211 3.76 1.21 -23.17
CA ALA A 211 2.32 1.20 -23.38
C ALA A 211 1.86 -0.13 -24.01
N GLU A 212 2.57 -0.62 -25.03
CA GLU A 212 2.30 -1.93 -25.64
C GLU A 212 2.49 -3.07 -24.63
N MET A 213 3.61 -3.09 -23.90
CA MET A 213 3.91 -4.13 -22.91
C MET A 213 2.84 -4.22 -21.82
N VAL A 214 2.43 -3.09 -21.24
CA VAL A 214 1.41 -3.02 -20.19
C VAL A 214 0.06 -3.46 -20.74
N THR A 215 -0.34 -2.95 -21.92
CA THR A 215 -1.59 -3.32 -22.60
C THR A 215 -1.67 -4.82 -22.83
N LYS A 216 -0.63 -5.40 -23.42
CA LYS A 216 -0.56 -6.83 -23.73
C LYS A 216 -0.51 -7.71 -22.48
N THR A 217 0.19 -7.25 -21.44
CA THR A 217 0.33 -8.01 -20.20
C THR A 217 -0.98 -8.08 -19.45
N PHE A 218 -1.63 -6.93 -19.21
CA PHE A 218 -2.81 -6.89 -18.35
C PHE A 218 -4.12 -7.10 -19.11
N GLY A 219 -4.21 -6.78 -20.41
CA GLY A 219 -5.43 -6.95 -21.20
C GLY A 219 -6.66 -6.36 -20.48
N ASP A 220 -7.68 -7.18 -20.28
CA ASP A 220 -8.92 -6.79 -19.58
C ASP A 220 -8.74 -6.41 -18.11
N MET A 221 -7.61 -6.78 -17.49
CA MET A 221 -7.29 -6.36 -16.12
C MET A 221 -6.89 -4.88 -16.10
N LEU A 222 -6.41 -4.30 -17.19
CA LEU A 222 -6.00 -2.89 -17.23
C LEU A 222 -7.24 -1.99 -17.14
N TYR A 223 -7.26 -1.09 -16.17
CA TYR A 223 -8.24 -0.02 -16.11
C TYR A 223 -7.74 1.18 -16.91
N ARG A 224 -8.58 1.66 -17.83
CA ARG A 224 -8.38 2.88 -18.60
C ARG A 224 -9.56 3.80 -18.33
N PRO A 225 -9.33 5.06 -17.97
CA PRO A 225 -10.43 6.00 -17.84
C PRO A 225 -11.07 6.25 -19.22
N GLU A 226 -12.38 6.46 -19.25
CA GLU A 226 -13.11 6.78 -20.50
C GLU A 226 -12.75 8.17 -21.05
N THR A 227 -12.28 9.05 -20.16
CA THR A 227 -11.87 10.42 -20.46
C THR A 227 -10.51 10.73 -19.83
N ASP A 228 -9.74 11.62 -20.46
CA ASP A 228 -8.41 12.03 -19.97
C ASP A 228 -8.46 12.73 -18.59
N GLN A 229 -9.64 13.21 -18.18
CA GLN A 229 -9.84 13.85 -16.89
C GLN A 229 -10.91 13.12 -16.11
N LEU A 230 -10.52 12.54 -14.98
CA LEU A 230 -11.43 11.99 -13.99
C LEU A 230 -11.84 13.11 -13.03
N GLN A 231 -13.14 13.43 -12.95
CA GLN A 231 -13.62 14.35 -11.93
C GLN A 231 -13.50 13.75 -10.53
N GLU A 232 -13.67 12.44 -10.39
CA GLU A 232 -13.56 11.73 -9.13
C GLU A 232 -12.91 10.36 -9.37
N PHE A 233 -12.23 9.83 -8.37
CA PHE A 233 -11.71 8.47 -8.50
C PHE A 233 -12.85 7.44 -8.39
N PRO A 234 -12.86 6.41 -9.24
CA PRO A 234 -13.76 5.26 -9.08
C PRO A 234 -13.53 4.57 -7.72
N SER A 235 -14.51 3.75 -7.31
CA SER A 235 -14.46 3.05 -6.03
C SER A 235 -13.62 1.78 -6.09
N PRO A 236 -13.08 1.31 -4.95
CA PRO A 236 -12.46 -0.01 -4.88
C PRO A 236 -13.36 -1.12 -5.42
N GLU A 237 -14.67 -1.06 -5.12
CA GLU A 237 -15.66 -2.04 -5.55
C GLU A 237 -15.79 -2.10 -7.08
N SER A 238 -15.91 -0.96 -7.76
CA SER A 238 -16.02 -0.93 -9.24
C SER A 238 -14.73 -1.31 -9.95
N LEU A 239 -13.60 -1.22 -9.25
CA LEU A 239 -12.26 -1.55 -9.74
C LEU A 239 -11.77 -2.95 -9.33
N LYS A 240 -12.67 -3.82 -8.84
CA LYS A 240 -12.28 -5.20 -8.53
C LYS A 240 -11.61 -5.88 -9.72
N LYS A 241 -10.50 -6.57 -9.44
CA LYS A 241 -9.62 -7.24 -10.41
C LYS A 241 -9.03 -6.31 -11.49
N LYS A 242 -8.97 -5.01 -11.22
CA LYS A 242 -8.33 -4.05 -12.12
C LYS A 242 -6.93 -3.63 -11.67
N VAL A 243 -6.07 -3.38 -12.65
CA VAL A 243 -4.74 -2.81 -12.53
C VAL A 243 -4.77 -1.39 -13.08
N MET A 244 -4.31 -0.44 -12.29
CA MET A 244 -4.29 0.99 -12.61
C MET A 244 -2.85 1.45 -12.76
N ILE A 245 -2.57 2.34 -13.72
CA ILE A 245 -1.25 2.97 -13.85
C ILE A 245 -1.29 4.40 -13.32
N SER A 246 -0.26 4.76 -12.55
CA SER A 246 -0.02 6.11 -12.07
C SER A 246 1.37 6.60 -12.46
N THR A 247 1.44 7.66 -13.25
CA THR A 247 2.71 8.30 -13.65
C THR A 247 2.47 9.76 -14.02
N LYS A 248 3.55 10.50 -14.31
CA LYS A 248 3.45 11.86 -14.85
C LYS A 248 3.06 11.80 -16.33
N PRO A 249 2.07 12.59 -16.77
CA PRO A 249 1.81 12.81 -18.20
C PRO A 249 3.07 13.30 -18.95
N PRO A 250 3.32 12.88 -20.22
CA PRO A 250 4.35 13.47 -21.07
C PRO A 250 4.14 14.97 -21.30
N LYS A 251 5.26 15.67 -21.53
CA LYS A 251 5.34 17.15 -21.51
C LYS A 251 4.52 17.83 -22.62
N GLU A 252 4.23 17.15 -23.72
CA GLU A 252 3.58 17.74 -24.91
C GLU A 252 2.04 17.76 -24.87
N SER A 253 1.41 17.16 -23.85
CA SER A 253 -0.05 17.05 -23.74
C SER A 253 -0.79 18.36 -23.38
N LYS A 254 -0.15 19.54 -23.49
CA LYS A 254 -0.83 20.84 -23.32
C LYS A 254 -1.59 21.26 -24.58
N THR A 255 -2.51 20.43 -25.05
CA THR A 255 -3.46 20.82 -26.09
C THR A 255 -4.64 21.59 -25.47
N SER A 256 -4.77 22.85 -25.89
CA SER A 256 -5.98 23.70 -25.81
C SER A 256 -6.47 24.15 -24.42
N SER A 257 -5.76 25.06 -23.78
CA SER A 257 -6.39 26.07 -22.91
C SER A 257 -5.85 27.43 -23.29
N LYS A 258 -6.76 28.28 -23.79
CA LYS A 258 -6.52 29.59 -24.41
C LYS A 258 -5.51 30.43 -23.61
N LYS A 259 -4.47 30.91 -24.30
CA LYS A 259 -3.72 32.10 -23.90
C LYS A 259 -4.70 33.28 -23.88
N GLU A 260 -5.25 33.60 -22.72
CA GLU A 260 -5.72 34.96 -22.45
C GLU A 260 -4.60 35.70 -21.74
N GLN A 261 -4.04 36.64 -22.50
CA GLN A 261 -3.00 37.56 -22.12
C GLN A 261 -3.64 38.63 -21.24
N TRP A 262 -3.25 38.71 -19.96
CA TRP A 262 -3.55 39.87 -19.13
C TRP A 262 -2.27 40.42 -18.50
N ASN A 263 -1.92 41.63 -18.95
CA ASN A 263 -0.88 42.49 -18.39
C ASN A 263 -1.41 43.12 -17.10
N GLY A 264 -0.60 43.09 -16.04
CA GLY A 264 -0.84 43.86 -14.83
C GLY A 264 0.36 43.78 -13.88
N GLU A 265 1.23 44.79 -13.93
CA GLU A 265 2.27 45.04 -12.93
C GLU A 265 1.67 45.36 -11.56
N ALA A 266 2.25 44.84 -10.47
CA ALA A 266 2.90 45.63 -9.41
C ALA A 266 3.15 44.85 -8.09
N ALA A 267 4.41 44.92 -7.66
CA ALA A 267 4.91 45.13 -6.29
C ALA A 267 4.69 44.07 -5.17
N ALA A 268 5.72 43.25 -5.00
CA ALA A 268 6.53 43.05 -3.78
C ALA A 268 5.87 42.75 -2.42
N SER A 269 6.24 41.61 -1.82
CA SER A 269 7.01 41.60 -0.56
C SER A 269 7.70 40.25 -0.34
N LYS A 270 9.02 40.33 -0.07
CA LYS A 270 9.91 39.22 0.26
C LYS A 270 9.68 38.74 1.69
N SER A 271 9.73 37.42 1.88
CA SER A 271 10.31 36.85 3.10
C SER A 271 10.94 35.50 2.75
N ASP A 272 12.26 35.50 2.74
CA ASP A 272 13.17 34.40 2.46
C ASP A 272 13.04 33.28 3.50
N ILE A 273 13.00 32.02 3.05
CA ILE A 273 13.60 30.88 3.77
C ILE A 273 14.26 30.01 2.73
N GLU A 274 15.59 30.15 2.63
CA GLU A 274 16.48 29.21 1.97
C GLU A 274 16.54 27.91 2.78
N THR A 275 16.18 26.80 2.16
CA THR A 275 16.71 25.49 2.51
C THR A 275 17.32 24.89 1.25
N SER A 276 18.64 24.79 1.26
CA SER A 276 19.45 24.15 0.24
C SER A 276 19.24 22.63 0.28
N ASP A 277 18.58 22.09 -0.72
CA ASP A 277 18.82 20.74 -1.22
C ASP A 277 18.98 20.87 -2.73
N LYS A 278 20.23 20.79 -3.19
CA LYS A 278 20.61 20.80 -4.60
C LYS A 278 20.46 19.38 -5.13
N ASP A 279 19.38 19.14 -5.86
CA ASP A 279 19.31 18.12 -6.90
C ASP A 279 18.67 18.79 -8.14
N GLU A 280 19.39 19.75 -8.72
CA GLU A 280 19.13 20.23 -10.07
C GLU A 280 20.09 19.50 -11.02
N VAL A 281 19.55 18.61 -11.84
CA VAL A 281 20.27 18.09 -13.00
C VAL A 281 19.96 19.01 -14.17
N ASP A 282 21.05 19.66 -14.60
CA ASP A 282 21.23 20.44 -15.81
C ASP A 282 20.84 19.64 -17.06
N ASP A 283 20.06 20.23 -17.95
CA ASP A 283 19.69 19.63 -19.22
C ASP A 283 19.81 20.69 -20.32
N GLY A 284 21.00 20.74 -20.91
CA GLY A 284 21.30 21.46 -22.13
C GLY A 284 21.97 20.50 -23.11
N GLU A 285 21.32 20.20 -24.23
CA GLU A 285 21.59 20.87 -25.51
C GLU A 285 20.72 20.27 -26.65
N ASN A 286 20.48 21.13 -27.64
CA ASN A 286 19.70 20.92 -28.86
C ASN A 286 20.12 19.72 -29.69
N LEU A 287 19.16 18.95 -30.21
CA LEU A 287 19.28 18.27 -31.51
C LEU A 287 17.96 18.30 -32.29
N GLN A 288 18.15 18.45 -33.60
CA GLN A 288 17.26 18.76 -34.71
C GLN A 288 15.89 18.05 -34.77
N GLU A 289 14.91 18.82 -35.25
CA GLU A 289 13.55 18.43 -35.60
C GLU A 289 13.54 17.43 -36.78
N ASP A 290 13.09 16.21 -36.53
CA ASP A 290 12.49 15.35 -37.56
C ASP A 290 11.07 15.01 -37.07
N GLU A 291 10.08 15.41 -37.87
CA GLU A 291 8.65 15.20 -37.62
C GLU A 291 8.28 13.71 -37.71
N GLU A 292 8.13 13.04 -36.56
CA GLU A 292 7.35 11.80 -36.45
C GLU A 292 6.15 12.03 -35.51
N GLU A 293 5.08 12.61 -36.06
CA GLU A 293 3.73 12.50 -35.48
C GLU A 293 3.32 11.01 -35.44
N MET A 294 3.34 10.33 -34.26
CA MET A 294 2.31 9.30 -33.91
C MET A 294 2.36 8.59 -32.53
N THR A 295 3.18 8.92 -31.52
CA THR A 295 3.44 7.95 -30.40
C THR A 295 3.06 8.36 -28.97
N VAL A 296 2.88 9.64 -28.67
CA VAL A 296 2.48 10.15 -27.34
C VAL A 296 1.06 9.73 -26.86
N PRO A 297 0.06 9.51 -27.73
CA PRO A 297 -1.30 9.21 -27.28
C PRO A 297 -1.41 7.91 -26.46
N GLU A 298 -0.82 6.81 -26.90
CA GLU A 298 -1.10 5.49 -26.31
C GLU A 298 -0.61 5.35 -24.86
N TYR A 299 0.58 5.91 -24.56
CA TYR A 299 1.11 5.94 -23.21
C TYR A 299 0.26 6.84 -22.29
N MET A 300 -0.25 7.95 -22.81
CA MET A 300 -1.18 8.83 -22.09
C MET A 300 -2.51 8.14 -21.74
N HIS A 301 -3.13 7.44 -22.68
CA HIS A 301 -4.41 6.74 -22.46
C HIS A 301 -4.31 5.59 -21.44
N LEU A 302 -3.10 5.18 -21.07
CA LEU A 302 -2.85 4.19 -20.05
C LEU A 302 -2.79 4.78 -18.63
N ILE A 303 -2.59 6.09 -18.49
CA ILE A 303 -2.44 6.73 -17.18
C ILE A 303 -3.82 6.97 -16.55
N SER A 304 -4.22 6.08 -15.64
CA SER A 304 -5.46 6.24 -14.88
C SER A 304 -5.37 7.19 -13.68
N ILE A 305 -4.16 7.46 -13.18
CA ILE A 305 -3.91 8.34 -12.04
C ILE A 305 -2.76 9.30 -12.37
N HIS A 306 -3.09 10.51 -12.79
CA HIS A 306 -2.11 11.54 -13.13
C HIS A 306 -1.31 11.98 -11.90
N ALA A 307 0.00 11.73 -11.92
CA ALA A 307 0.92 12.26 -10.93
C ALA A 307 1.36 13.67 -11.33
N GLY A 308 1.29 14.62 -10.41
CA GLY A 308 1.66 15.99 -10.71
C GLY A 308 1.97 16.80 -9.46
N LYS A 309 3.03 17.61 -9.54
CA LYS A 309 3.40 18.60 -8.53
C LYS A 309 3.51 19.95 -9.24
N PRO A 310 2.48 20.82 -9.14
CA PRO A 310 2.48 22.13 -9.77
C PRO A 310 3.72 22.96 -9.45
N LYS A 311 4.10 23.85 -10.38
CA LYS A 311 5.15 24.84 -10.09
C LYS A 311 4.69 25.81 -8.99
N GLY A 312 5.66 26.28 -8.21
CA GLY A 312 5.44 27.17 -7.06
C GLY A 312 5.53 26.43 -5.74
N GLY A 313 5.00 27.06 -4.68
CA GLY A 313 5.06 26.54 -3.32
C GLY A 313 3.89 25.64 -2.94
N LEU A 314 3.84 25.26 -1.67
CA LEU A 314 2.90 24.31 -1.09
C LEU A 314 1.42 24.68 -1.33
N GLN A 315 1.09 25.98 -1.37
CA GLN A 315 -0.27 26.45 -1.69
C GLN A 315 -0.71 25.99 -3.09
N ASN A 316 0.19 26.03 -4.07
CA ASN A 316 -0.10 25.55 -5.42
C ASN A 316 -0.11 24.02 -5.47
N TRP A 317 0.72 23.34 -4.66
CA TRP A 317 0.74 21.88 -4.61
C TRP A 317 -0.55 21.30 -4.03
N LEU A 318 -1.14 22.00 -3.05
CA LEU A 318 -2.39 21.61 -2.39
C LEU A 318 -3.63 22.23 -3.03
N SER A 319 -3.49 22.92 -4.17
CA SER A 319 -4.64 23.44 -4.90
C SER A 319 -5.55 22.30 -5.35
N ILE A 320 -6.86 22.52 -5.23
CA ILE A 320 -7.90 21.58 -5.63
C ILE A 320 -8.52 22.11 -6.92
N ASP A 321 -8.52 21.29 -7.96
CA ASP A 321 -9.29 21.53 -9.18
C ASP A 321 -10.59 20.72 -9.09
N GLU A 322 -11.74 21.39 -9.20
CA GLU A 322 -13.04 20.73 -9.14
C GLU A 322 -13.41 19.96 -10.41
N ARG A 323 -12.59 20.02 -11.46
CA ARG A 323 -12.81 19.33 -12.74
C ARG A 323 -11.96 18.08 -12.89
N THR A 324 -10.90 17.94 -12.10
CA THR A 324 -10.00 16.79 -12.22
C THR A 324 -9.39 16.40 -10.88
N VAL A 325 -9.16 15.09 -10.72
CA VAL A 325 -8.33 14.56 -9.62
C VAL A 325 -6.89 14.36 -10.05
N ARG A 326 -5.98 14.36 -9.08
CA ARG A 326 -4.56 14.04 -9.28
C ARG A 326 -3.97 13.30 -8.08
N ARG A 327 -2.75 12.80 -8.28
CA ARG A 327 -1.87 12.35 -7.19
C ARG A 327 -0.71 13.33 -6.99
N LEU A 328 -0.55 13.81 -5.76
CA LEU A 328 0.64 14.53 -5.30
C LEU A 328 1.56 13.53 -4.58
N SER A 329 2.88 13.63 -4.80
CA SER A 329 3.89 12.87 -4.06
C SER A 329 4.76 13.83 -3.25
N LEU A 330 4.96 13.53 -1.96
CA LEU A 330 5.86 14.26 -1.06
C LEU A 330 6.79 13.27 -0.36
N SER A 331 8.05 13.65 -0.14
CA SER A 331 8.90 12.92 0.80
C SER A 331 8.34 13.05 2.23
N GLU A 332 8.73 12.13 3.12
CA GLU A 332 8.37 12.22 4.54
C GLU A 332 8.74 13.58 5.15
N GLN A 333 9.87 14.18 4.73
CA GLN A 333 10.36 15.45 5.28
C GLN A 333 9.54 16.63 4.77
N GLU A 334 9.17 16.61 3.49
CA GLU A 334 8.28 17.61 2.90
C GLU A 334 6.90 17.57 3.58
N LEU A 335 6.36 16.38 3.83
CA LEU A 335 5.11 16.23 4.56
C LEU A 335 5.24 16.79 5.99
N GLU A 336 6.25 16.37 6.75
CA GLU A 336 6.48 16.86 8.12
C GLU A 336 6.59 18.39 8.17
N ASN A 337 7.21 19.00 7.17
CA ASN A 337 7.31 20.45 7.08
C ASN A 337 5.96 21.09 6.72
N ALA A 338 5.21 20.48 5.80
CA ALA A 338 3.91 20.95 5.35
C ALA A 338 2.85 20.89 6.47
N THR A 339 2.82 19.83 7.27
CA THR A 339 1.80 19.64 8.32
C THR A 339 1.88 20.70 9.42
N ARG A 340 3.06 21.28 9.69
CA ARG A 340 3.24 22.35 10.70
C ARG A 340 2.43 23.61 10.41
N ARG A 341 2.15 23.92 9.13
CA ARG A 341 1.46 25.17 8.74
C ARG A 341 0.21 24.94 7.88
N HIS A 342 0.10 23.78 7.22
CA HIS A 342 -0.92 23.50 6.21
C HIS A 342 -1.68 22.19 6.48
N GLY A 343 -1.68 21.68 7.72
CA GLY A 343 -2.33 20.41 8.06
C GLY A 343 -3.79 20.31 7.59
N THR A 344 -4.58 21.38 7.75
CA THR A 344 -5.98 21.42 7.28
C THR A 344 -6.10 21.49 5.76
N ASP A 345 -5.19 22.19 5.08
CA ASP A 345 -5.16 22.24 3.61
C ASP A 345 -4.82 20.86 3.03
N ILE A 346 -3.92 20.11 3.68
CA ILE A 346 -3.60 18.72 3.30
C ILE A 346 -4.84 17.83 3.44
N VAL A 347 -5.57 17.93 4.56
CA VAL A 347 -6.80 17.14 4.75
C VAL A 347 -7.86 17.50 3.71
N ARG A 348 -8.04 18.78 3.37
CA ARG A 348 -8.97 19.18 2.29
C ARG A 348 -8.53 18.63 0.94
N PHE A 349 -7.22 18.66 0.64
CA PHE A 349 -6.69 18.10 -0.60
C PHE A 349 -6.97 16.60 -0.70
N THR A 350 -6.72 15.84 0.37
CA THR A 350 -6.85 14.37 0.39
C THR A 350 -8.29 13.87 0.36
N GLN A 351 -9.29 14.71 0.62
CA GLN A 351 -10.70 14.33 0.46
C GLN A 351 -11.06 13.96 -1.00
N ARG A 352 -10.36 14.55 -1.98
CA ARG A 352 -10.64 14.31 -3.40
C ARG A 352 -9.44 13.77 -4.18
N ASN A 353 -8.24 14.17 -3.77
CA ASN A 353 -6.98 13.82 -4.45
C ASN A 353 -6.22 12.76 -3.66
N LEU A 354 -5.28 12.11 -4.34
CA LEU A 354 -4.38 11.15 -3.70
C LEU A 354 -3.10 11.85 -3.24
N LEU A 355 -2.69 11.60 -2.00
CA LEU A 355 -1.40 11.97 -1.48
C LEU A 355 -0.55 10.72 -1.25
N ARG A 356 0.57 10.65 -1.96
CA ARG A 356 1.63 9.67 -1.76
C ARG A 356 2.75 10.26 -0.92
N VAL A 357 3.16 9.50 0.09
CA VAL A 357 4.27 9.86 0.98
C VAL A 357 5.33 8.76 0.85
N TYR A 358 6.59 9.14 0.67
CA TYR A 358 7.67 8.18 0.47
C TYR A 358 8.90 8.46 1.37
N PRO A 359 9.70 7.43 1.70
CA PRO A 359 10.91 7.59 2.51
C PRO A 359 11.91 8.56 1.85
N LYS A 360 12.59 9.38 2.66
CA LYS A 360 13.65 10.27 2.17
C LYS A 360 14.88 9.49 1.71
N GLY A 361 15.62 10.03 0.74
CA GLY A 361 16.81 9.40 0.15
C GLY A 361 17.94 9.06 1.14
N THR A 362 18.04 9.78 2.27
CA THR A 362 19.03 9.48 3.32
C THR A 362 18.77 8.16 4.05
N ARG A 363 17.62 7.50 3.84
CA ARG A 363 17.31 6.16 4.36
C ARG A 363 17.94 5.06 3.51
N ILE A 364 19.25 5.14 3.30
CA ILE A 364 20.03 4.23 2.43
C ILE A 364 19.92 2.75 2.84
N THR A 365 19.66 2.46 4.13
CA THR A 365 19.45 1.10 4.66
C THR A 365 18.01 0.60 4.51
N SER A 366 17.16 1.33 3.78
CA SER A 366 15.75 1.00 3.55
C SER A 366 14.90 1.00 4.83
N SER A 367 15.30 1.78 5.84
CA SER A 367 14.49 2.02 7.03
C SER A 367 13.15 2.69 6.68
N ASN A 368 12.14 2.57 7.56
CA ASN A 368 10.84 3.19 7.37
C ASN A 368 10.62 4.37 8.34
N TYR A 369 9.75 5.29 7.95
CA TYR A 369 9.32 6.44 8.75
C TYR A 369 8.03 6.15 9.53
N ASN A 370 7.62 7.07 10.40
CA ASN A 370 6.36 6.93 11.13
C ASN A 370 5.18 7.21 10.18
N PRO A 371 4.33 6.21 9.87
CA PRO A 371 3.24 6.40 8.91
C PRO A 371 2.09 7.25 9.47
N PHE A 372 2.00 7.39 10.79
CA PHE A 372 0.90 8.10 11.44
C PHE A 372 0.85 9.57 11.01
N VAL A 373 1.98 10.20 10.71
CA VAL A 373 2.01 11.59 10.20
C VAL A 373 1.23 11.69 8.88
N GLY A 374 1.37 10.71 7.99
CA GLY A 374 0.60 10.64 6.74
C GLY A 374 -0.88 10.36 6.99
N TRP A 375 -1.19 9.28 7.71
CA TRP A 375 -2.57 8.87 7.94
C TRP A 375 -3.40 9.89 8.73
N ALA A 376 -2.80 10.56 9.71
CA ALA A 376 -3.46 11.62 10.48
C ALA A 376 -3.87 12.85 9.63
N HIS A 377 -3.28 13.00 8.44
CA HIS A 377 -3.60 14.06 7.48
C HIS A 377 -4.29 13.51 6.21
N GLY A 378 -4.80 12.28 6.25
CA GLY A 378 -5.55 11.66 5.16
C GLY A 378 -4.72 11.16 3.98
N ALA A 379 -3.39 11.07 4.11
CA ALA A 379 -2.55 10.53 3.04
C ALA A 379 -2.88 9.05 2.78
N GLN A 380 -3.36 8.75 1.57
CA GLN A 380 -3.82 7.42 1.19
C GLN A 380 -2.66 6.48 0.90
N MET A 381 -1.61 6.97 0.24
CA MET A 381 -0.48 6.17 -0.24
C MET A 381 0.77 6.39 0.61
N VAL A 382 0.76 5.91 1.85
CA VAL A 382 1.94 5.95 2.75
C VAL A 382 2.85 4.77 2.40
N ALA A 383 3.91 5.05 1.64
CA ALA A 383 4.78 4.04 1.04
C ALA A 383 5.85 3.54 2.01
N PHE A 384 6.07 2.21 2.04
CA PHE A 384 7.07 1.56 2.86
C PHE A 384 8.09 0.76 2.05
N ASN A 385 9.34 0.77 2.49
CA ASN A 385 10.33 -0.21 2.09
C ASN A 385 9.90 -1.59 2.60
N MET A 386 9.45 -2.48 1.70
CA MET A 386 8.86 -3.76 2.05
C MET A 386 9.87 -4.87 2.36
N GLN A 387 11.10 -4.69 1.90
CA GLN A 387 12.24 -5.60 1.99
C GLN A 387 12.91 -5.64 3.38
N VAL A 388 12.64 -4.66 4.25
CA VAL A 388 13.10 -4.72 5.64
C VAL A 388 12.19 -5.58 6.52
N GLY A 389 12.80 -6.39 7.38
CA GLY A 389 12.11 -7.33 8.28
C GLY A 389 11.11 -6.65 9.23
N LEU A 390 10.06 -7.39 9.60
CA LEU A 390 8.91 -6.93 10.42
C LEU A 390 9.27 -6.20 11.72
N LEU A 391 10.48 -6.37 12.26
CA LEU A 391 10.91 -5.74 13.52
C LEU A 391 11.04 -4.20 13.45
N GLN A 392 11.22 -3.62 12.26
CA GLN A 392 11.16 -2.16 12.07
C GLN A 392 9.76 -1.66 11.64
N LYS A 393 8.79 -2.57 11.41
CA LYS A 393 7.40 -2.23 11.06
C LYS A 393 6.49 -2.07 12.28
N LYS A 394 7.05 -2.11 13.50
CA LYS A 394 6.30 -1.78 14.69
C LYS A 394 6.01 -0.29 14.68
N LEU A 395 4.74 0.06 14.47
CA LEU A 395 4.15 1.31 14.90
C LEU A 395 4.54 1.48 16.38
N LYS A 396 5.55 2.31 16.64
CA LYS A 396 5.91 2.72 17.99
C LYS A 396 5.28 4.07 18.27
#